data_AF-A0A061P4G8-F1
#
_entry.id   AF-A0A061P4G8-F1
#
_cell.length_a   1.000
_cell.length_b   1.000
_cell.length_c   1.000
_cell.angle_alpha   90.00
_cell.angle_beta   90.00
_cell.angle_gamma   90.00
#
_symmetry.space_group_name_H-M   'P 1'
#
loop_
_entity.id
_entity.type
_entity.pdbx_description
1 polymer ?
#
loop_
_entity_poly.entity_id
_entity_poly.type
_entity_poly.pdbx_seq_one_letter_code
_entity_poly.pdbx_strand_id
1 'polypeptide(L)'
;MELGAILRACRVKMGWSQEKMGSAMHMEQAIISRIETNRMVPNVNVVREWATKTDCQELLVIYLMGAESMPIIQQVLEGISGTIGFISMFM
;
A
#
# COMPACT_ATOMS: atom_id res chain seq x y z
N MET A 1 2.86 -4.84 12.19
CA MET A 1 3.43 -5.11 10.85
C MET A 1 4.42 -4.01 10.57
N GLU A 2 5.70 -4.30 10.40
CA GLU A 2 6.71 -3.25 10.17
C GLU A 2 6.72 -2.81 8.70
N LEU A 3 6.79 -1.50 8.43
CA LEU A 3 6.77 -0.91 7.08
C LEU A 3 7.73 -1.60 6.09
N GLY A 4 8.96 -1.93 6.53
CA GLY A 4 9.95 -2.61 5.70
C GLY A 4 9.50 -3.99 5.21
N ALA A 5 8.75 -4.73 6.02
CA ALA A 5 8.20 -6.02 5.64
C ALA A 5 7.11 -5.88 4.56
N ILE A 6 6.33 -4.81 4.60
CA ILE A 6 5.32 -4.49 3.58
C ILE A 6 6.01 -4.16 2.27
N LEU A 7 6.98 -3.24 2.29
CA LEU A 7 7.73 -2.85 1.10
C LEU A 7 8.44 -4.05 0.45
N ARG A 8 8.95 -4.98 1.27
CA ARG A 8 9.48 -6.26 0.79
C ARG A 8 8.42 -7.12 0.12
N ALA A 9 7.24 -7.27 0.72
CA ALA A 9 6.14 -8.04 0.15
C ALA A 9 5.71 -7.46 -1.22
N CYS A 10 5.62 -6.14 -1.32
CA CYS A 10 5.35 -5.41 -2.56
C CYS A 10 6.36 -5.74 -3.66
N ARG A 11 7.66 -5.72 -3.34
CA ARG A 11 8.72 -6.10 -4.29
C ARG A 11 8.62 -7.57 -4.72
N VAL A 12 8.40 -8.47 -3.76
CA VAL A 12 8.32 -9.92 -4.03
C VAL A 12 7.10 -10.27 -4.89
N LYS A 13 5.96 -9.58 -4.70
CA LYS A 13 4.76 -9.71 -5.56
C LYS A 13 5.08 -9.46 -7.03
N MET A 14 6.00 -8.53 -7.32
CA MET A 14 6.46 -8.23 -8.68
C MET A 14 7.51 -9.21 -9.21
N GLY A 15 7.98 -10.16 -8.39
CA GLY A 15 9.06 -11.08 -8.73
C GLY A 15 10.43 -10.40 -8.85
N TRP A 16 10.62 -9.23 -8.23
CA TRP A 16 11.86 -8.46 -8.36
C TRP A 16 12.89 -8.84 -7.30
N SER A 17 14.17 -8.91 -7.67
CA SER A 17 15.27 -8.96 -6.71
C SER A 17 15.48 -7.60 -6.04
N GLN A 18 16.22 -7.56 -4.92
CA GLN A 18 16.57 -6.29 -4.29
C GLN A 18 17.45 -5.40 -5.19
N GLU A 19 18.30 -6.01 -6.03
CA GLU A 19 19.09 -5.29 -7.04
C GLU A 19 18.20 -4.64 -8.10
N LYS A 20 17.21 -5.39 -8.62
CA LYS A 20 16.25 -4.85 -9.59
C LYS A 20 15.45 -3.70 -9.00
N MET A 21 15.06 -3.80 -7.73
CA MET A 21 14.38 -2.71 -7.03
C MET A 21 15.29 -1.50 -6.84
N GLY A 22 16.55 -1.74 -6.48
CA GLY A 22 17.57 -0.69 -6.39
C GLY A 22 17.71 0.07 -7.71
N SER A 23 17.84 -0.65 -8.83
CA SER A 23 17.89 -0.05 -10.15
C SER A 23 16.63 0.76 -10.49
N ALA A 24 15.44 0.28 -10.12
CA ALA A 24 14.18 0.97 -10.38
C ALA A 24 13.98 2.25 -9.54
N MET A 25 14.60 2.30 -8.36
CA MET A 25 14.54 3.41 -7.39
C MET A 25 15.79 4.31 -7.45
N HIS A 26 16.76 4.01 -8.32
CA HIS A 26 18.08 4.65 -8.35
C HIS A 26 18.80 4.60 -6.99
N MET A 27 18.74 3.45 -6.31
CA MET A 27 19.35 3.19 -5.02
C MET A 27 20.24 1.93 -5.07
N GLU A 28 21.26 1.88 -4.21
CA GLU A 28 22.03 0.65 -4.03
C GLU A 28 21.18 -0.46 -3.41
N GLN A 29 21.44 -1.72 -3.78
CA GLN A 29 20.78 -2.89 -3.21
C GLN A 29 20.90 -2.94 -1.68
N ALA A 30 22.02 -2.48 -1.11
CA ALA A 30 22.22 -2.42 0.33
C ALA A 30 21.21 -1.48 1.03
N ILE A 31 20.81 -0.39 0.37
CA ILE A 31 19.78 0.54 0.87
C ILE A 31 18.42 -0.18 0.89
N ILE A 32 18.06 -0.85 -0.21
CA ILE A 32 16.85 -1.67 -0.31
C ILE A 32 16.79 -2.69 0.84
N SER A 33 17.89 -3.40 1.09
CA SER A 33 17.99 -4.38 2.18
C SER A 33 17.82 -3.75 3.56
N ARG A 34 18.43 -2.59 3.82
CA ARG A 34 18.27 -1.88 5.10
C ARG A 34 16.83 -1.40 5.31
N ILE A 35 16.16 -0.92 4.27
CA ILE A 35 14.74 -0.53 4.33
C ILE A 35 13.87 -1.75 4.63
N GLU A 36 14.03 -2.85 3.90
CA GLU A 36 13.22 -4.07 4.07
C GLU A 36 13.42 -4.77 5.41
N THR A 37 14.57 -4.57 6.05
CA THR A 37 14.89 -5.10 7.38
C THR A 37 14.65 -4.10 8.50
N ASN A 38 14.02 -2.95 8.21
CA ASN A 38 13.75 -1.85 9.14
C ASN A 38 14.99 -1.28 9.84
N ARG A 39 16.19 -1.50 9.26
CA ARG A 39 17.44 -0.86 9.70
C ARG A 39 17.58 0.57 9.18
N MET A 40 16.71 0.97 8.25
CA MET A 40 16.61 2.32 7.71
C MET A 40 15.13 2.64 7.47
N VAL A 41 14.67 3.77 8.01
CA VAL A 41 13.30 4.25 7.79
C VAL A 41 13.30 5.11 6.52
N PRO A 42 12.57 4.71 5.46
CA PRO A 42 12.45 5.52 4.25
C PRO A 42 11.58 6.76 4.52
N ASN A 43 11.90 7.88 3.87
CA ASN A 43 11.01 9.04 3.90
C ASN A 43 9.75 8.80 3.03
N VAL A 44 8.74 9.66 3.19
CA VAL A 44 7.45 9.53 2.50
C VAL A 44 7.57 9.51 0.98
N ASN A 45 8.54 10.23 0.39
CA ASN A 45 8.73 10.22 -1.06
C ASN A 45 9.24 8.87 -1.56
N VAL A 46 10.19 8.26 -0.84
CA VAL A 46 10.68 6.90 -1.14
C VAL A 46 9.55 5.89 -1.04
N VAL A 47 8.72 6.00 -0.02
CA VAL A 47 7.57 5.11 0.18
C VAL A 47 6.56 5.25 -0.96
N ARG A 48 6.22 6.49 -1.36
CA ARG A 48 5.32 6.76 -2.49
C ARG A 48 5.86 6.17 -3.79
N GLU A 49 7.12 6.47 -4.11
CA GLU A 49 7.73 5.98 -5.34
C GLU A 49 7.81 4.46 -5.37
N TRP A 50 8.17 3.83 -4.25
CA TRP A 50 8.16 2.37 -4.11
C TRP A 50 6.79 1.80 -4.44
N ALA A 51 5.73 2.37 -3.87
CA ALA A 51 4.34 1.97 -4.12
C ALA A 51 3.97 2.07 -5.61
N THR A 52 4.39 3.15 -6.26
CA THR A 52 4.14 3.38 -7.69
C THR A 52 4.88 2.37 -8.56
N LYS A 53 6.13 2.04 -8.25
CA LYS A 53 6.93 1.08 -9.03
C LYS A 53 6.43 -0.36 -8.89
N THR A 54 5.85 -0.71 -7.73
CA THR A 54 5.39 -2.07 -7.45
C THR A 54 3.87 -2.25 -7.54
N ASP A 55 3.12 -1.21 -7.88
CA ASP A 55 1.65 -1.22 -7.90
C ASP A 55 1.03 -1.69 -6.57
N CYS A 56 1.45 -1.04 -5.49
CA CYS A 56 1.13 -1.41 -4.11
C CYS A 56 0.57 -0.26 -3.26
N GLN A 57 -0.05 0.72 -3.90
CA GLN A 57 -0.61 1.91 -3.27
C GLN A 57 -1.67 1.54 -2.23
N GLU A 58 -2.53 0.57 -2.54
CA GLU A 58 -3.60 0.09 -1.63
C GLU A 58 -3.04 -0.47 -0.31
N LEU A 59 -2.01 -1.31 -0.38
CA LEU A 59 -1.35 -1.89 0.80
C LEU A 59 -0.73 -0.82 1.70
N LEU A 60 -0.22 0.26 1.10
CA LEU A 60 0.37 1.38 1.82
C LEU A 60 -0.67 2.28 2.47
N VAL A 61 -1.80 2.52 1.80
CA VAL A 61 -2.95 3.23 2.37
C VAL A 61 -3.51 2.48 3.57
N ILE A 62 -3.70 1.16 3.45
CA ILE A 62 -4.17 0.31 4.55
C ILE A 62 -3.22 0.38 5.76
N TYR A 63 -1.91 0.41 5.52
CA TYR A 63 -0.93 0.56 6.59
C TYR A 63 -0.96 1.95 7.25
N LEU A 64 -0.98 3.02 6.45
CA LEU A 64 -0.96 4.41 6.94
C LEU A 64 -2.24 4.82 7.67
N MET A 65 -3.39 4.28 7.25
CA MET A 65 -4.67 4.55 7.89
C MET A 65 -4.87 3.76 9.19
N GLY A 66 -4.03 2.76 9.47
CA GLY A 66 -4.21 1.84 10.60
C GLY A 66 -5.52 1.05 10.51
N ALA A 67 -5.82 0.23 11.51
CA ALA A 67 -7.06 -0.57 11.57
C ALA A 67 -8.36 0.27 11.62
N GLU A 68 -8.27 1.60 11.53
CA GLU A 68 -9.38 2.54 11.61
C GLU A 68 -10.00 2.89 10.25
N SER A 69 -9.60 2.26 9.14
CA SER A 69 -10.22 2.46 7.81
C SER A 69 -11.53 1.69 7.59
N MET A 70 -11.90 0.78 8.51
CA MET A 70 -13.14 -0.01 8.43
C MET A 70 -14.45 0.83 8.33
N PRO A 71 -14.60 1.97 9.05
CA PRO A 71 -15.83 2.76 9.03
C PRO A 71 -16.12 3.39 7.65
N ILE A 72 -15.08 3.75 6.88
CA ILE A 72 -15.27 4.39 5.56
C ILE A 72 -15.81 3.37 4.56
N ILE A 73 -15.32 2.12 4.61
CA ILE A 73 -15.82 1.04 3.75
C ILE A 73 -17.28 0.71 4.10
N GLN A 74 -17.65 0.73 5.39
CA GLN A 74 -19.04 0.56 5.83
C GLN A 74 -19.95 1.70 5.34
N GLN A 75 -19.52 2.96 5.46
CA GLN A 75 -20.30 4.11 4.97
C GLN A 75 -20.54 4.08 3.46
N VAL A 76 -19.56 3.65 2.67
CA VAL A 76 -19.72 3.49 1.21
C VAL A 76 -20.71 2.37 0.89
N LEU A 77 -20.65 1.23 1.59
CA LEU A 77 -21.58 0.12 1.40
C LEU A 77 -23.02 0.48 1.82
N GLU A 78 -23.18 1.18 2.94
CA GLU A 78 -24.47 1.68 3.42
C GLU A 78 -25.08 2.71 2.45
N GLY A 79 -24.27 3.61 1.88
CA GLY A 79 -24.72 4.56 0.86
C GLY A 79 -25.25 3.90 -0.41
N ILE A 80 -24.64 2.78 -0.84
CA ILE A 80 -25.11 2.00 -1.99
C ILE A 80 -26.41 1.24 -1.65
N SER A 81 -26.49 0.65 -0.45
CA SER A 81 -27.71 -0.04 -0.01
C SER A 81 -28.90 0.90 0.15
N GLY A 82 -28.66 2.14 0.63
CA GLY A 82 -29.70 3.15 0.80
C GLY A 82 -30.30 3.61 -0.52
N THR A 83 -29.46 3.86 -1.54
CA THR A 83 -29.94 4.31 -2.86
C THR A 83 -30.72 3.23 -3.61
N ILE A 84 -30.34 1.96 -3.49
CA ILE A 84 -31.09 0.82 -4.03
C ILE A 84 -32.45 0.69 -3.34
N GLY A 85 -32.49 0.81 -2.01
CA GLY A 85 -33.73 0.77 -1.23
C GLY A 85 -34.71 1.90 -1.62
N PHE A 86 -34.22 3.12 -1.77
CA PHE A 86 -35.04 4.26 -2.23
C PHE A 86 -35.61 4.04 -3.64
N ILE A 87 -34.82 3.56 -4.59
CA ILE A 87 -35.32 3.30 -5.95
C ILE A 87 -36.38 2.19 -5.95
N SER A 88 -36.18 1.12 -5.16
CA SER A 88 -37.14 0.03 -5.03
C SER A 88 -38.47 0.41 -4.35
N MET A 89 -38.51 1.52 -3.61
CA MET A 89 -39.72 2.00 -2.94
C MET A 89 -40.63 2.83 -3.85
N PHE A 90 -40.10 3.34 -4.97
CA PHE A 90 -40.82 4.22 -5.92
C PHE A 90 -41.06 3.58 -7.30
N MET A 91 -40.71 2.30 -7.49
CA MET A 91 -41.04 1.48 -8.66
C MET A 91 -42.00 0.36 -8.28
#